data_AF-A0A3L7SIF8-F1
#
_entry.id   AF-A0A3L7SIF8-F1
#
_cell.length_a   1.000
_cell.length_b   1.000
_cell.length_c   1.000
_cell.angle_alpha   90.00
_cell.angle_beta   90.00
_cell.angle_gamma   90.00
#
_symmetry.space_group_name_H-M   'P 1'
#
loop_
_entity.id
_entity.type
_entity.pdbx_description
1 polymer ?
#
loop_
_entity_poly.entity_id
_entity_poly.type
_entity_poly.pdbx_seq_one_letter_code
_entity_poly.pdbx_strand_id
1 'polypeptide(L)'
;MQKALWKVKPDPRYVADPAQGSRHNRGSAVDVTLVDAEGRELPMPSAFDEFSERSHLAFVDAPGDLLANRETLQKAMRAEGFIPLATEWWHFDAPGWRAFPVMDANPYSEPLFPDSRPKKESP
;
A
#
# COMPACT_ATOMS: atom_id res chain seq x y z
N MET A 1 3.93 8.79 7.79
CA MET A 1 3.11 8.57 6.58
C MET A 1 1.69 8.11 6.90
N GLN A 2 1.49 6.96 7.56
CA GLN A 2 0.17 6.37 7.85
C GLN A 2 -0.88 7.34 8.43
N LYS A 3 -0.50 8.14 9.43
CA LYS A 3 -1.39 9.13 10.07
C LYS A 3 -1.85 10.23 9.09
N ALA A 4 -1.07 10.53 8.06
CA ALA A 4 -1.45 11.52 7.04
C ALA A 4 -2.39 10.91 5.99
N LEU A 5 -2.14 9.66 5.56
CA LEU A 5 -3.04 8.93 4.68
C LEU A 5 -4.43 8.74 5.31
N TRP A 6 -4.49 8.38 6.61
CA TRP A 6 -5.76 8.25 7.33
C TRP A 6 -6.56 9.55 7.41
N LYS A 7 -5.88 10.71 7.50
CA LYS A 7 -6.55 12.02 7.46
C LYS A 7 -7.22 12.30 6.12
N VAL A 8 -6.68 11.77 5.02
CA VAL A 8 -7.23 11.93 3.67
C VAL A 8 -8.32 10.90 3.39
N LYS A 9 -8.14 9.65 3.84
CA LYS A 9 -9.09 8.53 3.64
C LYS A 9 -9.25 7.72 4.95
N PRO A 10 -10.16 8.11 5.85
CA PRO A 10 -10.40 7.41 7.12
C PRO A 10 -11.34 6.20 6.93
N ASP A 11 -10.99 5.31 5.99
CA ASP A 11 -11.75 4.11 5.70
C ASP A 11 -10.84 2.88 5.89
N PRO A 12 -11.08 2.03 6.90
CA PRO A 12 -10.21 0.90 7.23
C PRO A 12 -10.19 -0.18 6.15
N ARG A 13 -11.08 -0.11 5.15
CA ARG A 13 -11.02 -0.96 3.95
C ARG A 13 -9.86 -0.59 3.02
N TYR A 14 -9.37 0.65 3.10
CA TYR A 14 -8.39 1.22 2.16
C TYR A 14 -7.15 1.80 2.86
N VAL A 15 -7.27 2.29 4.09
CA VAL A 15 -6.14 2.81 4.85
C VAL A 15 -6.22 2.25 6.25
N ALA A 16 -5.17 1.55 6.70
CA ALA A 16 -5.16 1.00 8.06
C ALA A 16 -5.30 2.10 9.13
N ASP A 17 -6.12 1.81 10.14
CA ASP A 17 -6.28 2.67 11.31
C ASP A 17 -4.92 2.86 12.02
N PRO A 18 -4.43 4.10 12.14
CA PRO A 18 -3.16 4.39 12.80
C PRO A 18 -3.08 3.89 14.25
N ALA A 19 -4.21 3.72 14.94
CA ALA A 19 -4.25 3.21 16.31
C ALA A 19 -3.88 1.71 16.40
N GLN A 20 -4.08 0.96 15.31
CA GLN A 20 -3.71 -0.46 15.21
C GLN A 20 -2.36 -0.68 14.51
N GLY A 21 -1.87 0.37 13.82
CA GLY A 21 -0.70 0.32 12.95
C GLY A 21 -1.02 -0.30 11.60
N SER A 22 -0.23 0.03 10.57
CA SER A 22 -0.34 -0.63 9.25
C SER A 22 0.77 -1.65 9.05
N ARG A 23 0.57 -2.54 8.07
CA ARG A 23 1.56 -3.55 7.68
C ARG A 23 2.79 -2.90 7.04
N HIS A 24 2.60 -1.76 6.37
CA HIS A 24 3.68 -0.91 5.89
C HIS A 24 4.51 -0.32 7.04
N ASN A 25 3.88 0.09 8.14
CA ASN A 25 4.61 0.56 9.35
C ASN A 25 5.33 -0.57 10.10
N ARG A 26 5.09 -1.85 9.76
CA ARG A 26 5.85 -2.98 10.29
C ARG A 26 7.07 -3.33 9.41
N GLY A 27 7.25 -2.64 8.27
CA GLY A 27 8.24 -3.00 7.26
C GLY A 27 7.95 -4.36 6.61
N SER A 28 6.70 -4.81 6.65
CA SER A 28 6.31 -6.18 6.29
C SER A 28 5.28 -6.21 5.17
N ALA A 29 5.21 -5.15 4.37
CA ALA A 29 4.40 -5.07 3.16
C ALA A 29 5.15 -4.30 2.09
N VAL A 30 4.83 -4.60 0.83
CA VAL A 30 5.35 -3.90 -0.35
C VAL A 30 4.22 -3.63 -1.32
N ASP A 31 4.29 -2.48 -1.97
CA ASP A 31 3.40 -2.11 -3.06
C ASP A 31 4.23 -2.08 -4.36
N VAL A 32 3.83 -2.86 -5.35
CA VAL A 32 4.64 -3.11 -6.56
C VAL A 32 3.80 -3.17 -7.83
N THR A 33 4.43 -2.89 -8.97
CA THR A 33 3.89 -3.11 -10.31
C THR A 33 4.87 -3.90 -11.17
N LEU A 34 4.46 -4.30 -12.37
CA LEU A 34 5.34 -4.91 -13.36
C LEU A 34 5.93 -3.84 -14.29
N VAL A 35 7.17 -4.07 -14.69
CA VAL A 35 7.84 -3.31 -15.76
C VAL A 35 8.36 -4.28 -16.81
N ASP A 36 8.50 -3.82 -18.05
CA ASP A 36 9.22 -4.57 -19.08
C ASP A 36 10.75 -4.42 -18.96
N ALA A 37 11.47 -5.04 -19.90
CA ALA A 37 12.93 -5.03 -19.92
C ALA A 37 13.53 -3.62 -20.11
N GLU A 38 12.75 -2.67 -20.63
CA GLU A 38 13.14 -1.27 -20.76
C GLU A 38 12.74 -0.43 -19.54
N GLY A 39 12.14 -1.04 -18.52
CA GLY A 39 11.70 -0.37 -17.31
C GLY A 39 10.38 0.39 -17.47
N ARG A 40 9.61 0.13 -18.53
CA ARG A 40 8.30 0.78 -18.72
C ARG A 40 7.23 -0.01 -17.95
N GLU A 41 6.43 0.68 -17.16
CA GLU A 41 5.34 0.07 -16.41
C GLU A 41 4.32 -0.58 -17.34
N LEU A 42 3.90 -1.80 -16.98
CA LEU A 42 2.85 -2.50 -17.68
C LEU A 42 1.47 -2.03 -17.20
N PRO A 43 0.48 -1.91 -18.09
CA PRO A 43 -0.85 -1.47 -17.72
C PRO A 43 -1.55 -2.51 -16.83
N MET A 44 -2.32 -2.01 -15.87
CA MET A 44 -3.06 -2.78 -14.87
C MET A 44 -4.55 -2.41 -14.89
N PRO A 45 -5.45 -3.21 -14.27
CA PRO A 45 -6.91 -2.97 -14.34
C PRO A 45 -7.38 -1.61 -13.77
N SER A 46 -6.57 -1.01 -12.89
CA SER A 46 -6.76 0.33 -12.32
C SER A 46 -5.42 1.05 -12.25
N ALA A 47 -5.45 2.35 -11.96
CA ALA A 47 -4.22 3.04 -11.55
C ALA A 47 -3.71 2.47 -10.21
N PHE A 48 -2.42 2.66 -9.96
CA PHE A 48 -1.81 2.47 -8.64
C PHE A 48 -2.45 3.45 -7.63
N ASP A 49 -2.64 3.04 -6.38
CA ASP A 49 -3.35 3.80 -5.33
C ASP A 49 -4.82 4.17 -5.69
N GLU A 50 -5.43 3.49 -6.66
CA GLU A 50 -6.84 3.69 -6.98
C GLU A 50 -7.76 2.94 -5.99
N PHE A 51 -8.47 3.68 -5.15
CA PHE A 51 -9.40 3.10 -4.18
C PHE A 51 -10.82 2.90 -4.76
N SER A 52 -10.94 2.00 -5.74
CA SER A 52 -12.19 1.62 -6.41
C SER A 52 -12.31 0.10 -6.57
N GLU A 53 -13.48 -0.42 -6.96
CA GLU A 53 -13.61 -1.86 -7.22
C GLU A 53 -12.66 -2.38 -8.31
N ARG A 54 -12.17 -1.49 -9.21
CA ARG A 54 -11.23 -1.85 -10.27
C ARG A 54 -9.88 -2.31 -9.72
N SER A 55 -9.51 -1.89 -8.50
CA SER A 55 -8.26 -2.31 -7.87
C SER A 55 -8.33 -3.68 -7.21
N HIS A 56 -9.54 -4.22 -7.03
CA HIS A 56 -9.74 -5.51 -6.38
C HIS A 56 -9.22 -6.67 -7.24
N LEU A 57 -8.70 -7.73 -6.61
CA LEU A 57 -8.25 -8.93 -7.30
C LEU A 57 -9.38 -9.69 -8.00
N ALA A 58 -10.61 -9.55 -7.50
CA ALA A 58 -11.80 -10.17 -8.07
C ALA A 58 -12.40 -9.36 -9.23
N PHE A 59 -11.88 -8.17 -9.54
CA PHE A 59 -12.35 -7.39 -10.67
C PHE A 59 -12.01 -8.09 -11.99
N VAL A 60 -12.99 -8.24 -12.87
CA VAL A 60 -12.85 -8.96 -14.15
C VAL A 60 -13.27 -8.13 -15.37
N ASP A 61 -13.83 -6.95 -15.17
CA ASP A 61 -14.32 -6.08 -16.25
C ASP A 61 -13.19 -5.16 -16.77
N ALA A 62 -12.13 -5.80 -17.31
CA ALA A 62 -10.99 -5.12 -17.90
C ALA A 62 -10.49 -5.87 -19.15
N PRO A 63 -9.73 -5.20 -20.03
CA PRO A 63 -9.02 -5.88 -21.12
C PRO A 63 -8.16 -7.07 -20.61
N GLY A 64 -8.14 -8.15 -21.39
CA GLY A 64 -7.54 -9.42 -20.96
C GLY A 64 -6.03 -9.36 -20.68
N ASP A 65 -5.31 -8.47 -21.36
CA ASP A 65 -3.90 -8.18 -21.13
C ASP A 65 -3.65 -7.51 -19.76
N LEU A 66 -4.50 -6.57 -19.35
CA LEU A 66 -4.43 -5.95 -18.02
C LEU A 66 -4.70 -6.98 -16.91
N LEU A 67 -5.66 -7.88 -17.12
CA LEU A 67 -5.94 -8.98 -16.18
C LEU A 67 -4.77 -9.97 -16.12
N ALA A 68 -4.16 -10.29 -17.27
CA ALA A 68 -3.00 -11.18 -17.35
C ALA A 68 -1.76 -10.59 -16.66
N ASN A 69 -1.53 -9.27 -16.77
CA ASN A 69 -0.45 -8.58 -16.05
C ASN A 69 -0.65 -8.69 -14.54
N ARG A 70 -1.87 -8.40 -14.05
CA ARG A 70 -2.22 -8.56 -12.63
C ARG A 70 -2.01 -9.99 -12.15
N GLU A 71 -2.43 -10.99 -12.94
CA GLU A 71 -2.22 -12.40 -12.60
C GLU A 71 -0.73 -12.77 -12.56
N THR A 72 0.05 -12.26 -13.49
CA THR A 72 1.51 -12.50 -13.56
C THR A 72 2.19 -11.97 -12.31
N LEU A 73 1.86 -10.75 -11.91
CA LEU A 73 2.35 -10.15 -10.67
C LEU A 73 1.98 -11.00 -9.45
N GLN A 74 0.70 -11.37 -9.32
CA GLN A 74 0.24 -12.20 -8.20
C GLN A 74 0.95 -13.56 -8.14
N LYS A 75 1.14 -14.22 -9.29
CA LYS A 75 1.83 -15.53 -9.35
C LYS A 75 3.28 -15.40 -8.92
N ALA A 76 3.99 -14.38 -9.41
CA ALA A 76 5.39 -14.12 -9.05
C ALA A 76 5.53 -13.85 -7.54
N MET A 77 4.71 -12.96 -6.98
CA MET A 77 4.77 -12.61 -5.56
C MET A 77 4.39 -13.79 -4.66
N ARG A 78 3.36 -14.58 -5.02
CA ARG A 78 2.98 -15.78 -4.28
C ARG A 78 4.06 -16.86 -4.31
N ALA A 79 4.80 -17.00 -5.40
CA ALA A 79 5.89 -17.96 -5.50
C ALA A 79 7.00 -17.69 -4.46
N GLU A 80 7.20 -16.42 -4.11
CA GLU A 80 8.14 -15.97 -3.06
C GLU A 80 7.51 -15.89 -1.66
N GLY A 81 6.27 -16.37 -1.50
CA GLY A 81 5.58 -16.45 -0.20
C GLY A 81 4.86 -15.17 0.25
N PHE A 82 4.78 -14.14 -0.60
CA PHE A 82 4.00 -12.96 -0.32
C PHE A 82 2.48 -13.22 -0.44
N ILE A 83 1.71 -12.48 0.36
CA ILE A 83 0.26 -12.65 0.48
C ILE A 83 -0.43 -11.41 -0.11
N PRO A 84 -1.19 -11.51 -1.21
CA PRO A 84 -1.82 -10.36 -1.83
C PRO A 84 -3.01 -9.85 -1.02
N LEU A 85 -3.29 -8.55 -1.10
CA LEU A 85 -4.48 -7.95 -0.50
C LEU A 85 -5.65 -7.97 -1.50
N ALA A 86 -6.82 -8.45 -1.07
CA ALA A 86 -7.96 -8.65 -1.97
C ALA A 86 -8.47 -7.36 -2.63
N THR A 87 -8.29 -6.21 -1.98
CA THR A 87 -8.78 -4.90 -2.41
C THR A 87 -7.75 -4.07 -3.19
N GLU A 88 -6.49 -4.50 -3.26
CA GLU A 88 -5.40 -3.70 -3.84
C GLU A 88 -4.45 -4.61 -4.62
N TRP A 89 -4.49 -4.57 -5.95
CA TRP A 89 -3.72 -5.49 -6.78
C TRP A 89 -2.20 -5.34 -6.65
N TRP A 90 -1.73 -4.18 -6.19
CA TRP A 90 -0.31 -3.85 -6.01
C TRP A 90 0.22 -4.26 -4.63
N HIS A 91 -0.63 -4.48 -3.63
CA HIS A 91 -0.22 -4.66 -2.23
C HIS A 91 0.03 -6.13 -1.89
N PHE A 92 1.18 -6.37 -1.27
CA PHE A 92 1.62 -7.69 -0.83
C PHE A 92 2.20 -7.67 0.58
N ASP A 93 1.68 -8.53 1.46
CA ASP A 93 2.20 -8.75 2.80
C ASP A 93 3.31 -9.81 2.80
N ALA A 94 4.35 -9.59 3.59
CA ALA A 94 5.35 -10.62 3.90
C ALA A 94 4.72 -11.76 4.72
N PRO A 95 5.21 -13.01 4.58
CA PRO A 95 4.75 -14.12 5.41
C PRO A 95 5.04 -13.83 6.88
N GLY A 96 4.06 -14.11 7.75
CA GLY A 96 4.22 -13.86 9.19
C GLY A 96 4.24 -12.39 9.60
N TRP A 97 3.80 -11.45 8.76
CA TRP A 97 3.77 -10.01 9.02
C TRP A 97 3.25 -9.61 10.42
N ARG A 98 2.35 -10.40 11.01
CA ARG A 98 1.81 -10.17 12.37
C ARG A 98 2.87 -10.20 13.47
N ALA A 99 3.98 -10.93 13.26
CA ALA A 99 5.07 -11.06 14.23
C ALA A 99 6.03 -9.85 14.22
N PHE A 100 5.99 -9.01 13.17
CA PHE A 100 6.85 -7.85 13.07
C PHE A 100 6.33 -6.73 13.99
N PRO A 101 7.20 -6.04 14.75
CA PRO A 101 6.78 -4.92 15.60
C PRO A 101 6.29 -3.75 14.73
N VAL A 102 5.33 -2.97 15.24
CA VAL A 102 4.99 -1.68 14.63
C VAL A 102 6.17 -0.75 14.83
N MET A 103 6.77 -0.29 13.74
CA MET A 103 7.88 0.65 13.74
C MET A 103 7.38 1.99 13.20
N ASP A 104 7.04 2.90 14.10
CA ASP A 104 6.89 4.33 13.78
C ASP A 104 8.27 5.01 13.88
N ALA A 105 9.26 4.51 13.13
CA ALA A 105 10.57 5.13 13.05
C ALA A 105 10.53 6.30 12.06
N ASN A 106 10.79 7.52 12.53
CA ASN A 106 11.10 8.64 11.65
C ASN A 106 12.61 8.59 11.38
N PRO A 107 13.08 8.25 10.17
CA PRO A 107 14.50 8.27 9.86
C PRO A 107 15.05 9.70 9.76
N TYR A 108 14.17 10.71 9.75
CA TYR A 108 14.53 12.11 9.76
C TYR A 108 14.49 12.67 11.18
N SER A 109 15.42 13.56 11.50
CA SER A 109 15.48 14.25 12.79
C SER A 109 14.27 15.17 13.04
N GLU A 110 13.58 15.57 11.98
CA GLU A 110 12.43 16.48 12.02
C GLU A 110 11.12 15.77 11.66
N PRO A 111 9.97 16.15 12.25
CA PRO A 111 8.67 15.59 11.88
C PRO A 111 8.34 15.86 10.42
N LEU A 112 8.04 14.80 9.64
CA LEU A 112 7.62 14.90 8.23
C LEU A 112 6.37 15.78 8.01
N PHE A 113 5.57 15.96 9.06
CA PHE A 113 4.46 16.91 9.07
C PHE A 113 4.65 17.84 10.26
N PRO A 114 4.93 19.14 10.05
CA PRO A 114 4.99 20.09 11.15
C PRO A 114 3.63 20.13 11.84
N ASP A 115 3.65 20.25 13.17
CA ASP A 115 2.45 20.39 13.97
C ASP A 115 1.74 21.69 13.55
N SER A 116 0.55 21.58 12.96
CA SER A 116 -0.27 22.72 12.56
C SER A 116 -0.95 23.40 13.75
N ARG A 117 -0.69 22.93 14.99
CA ARG A 117 -1.13 23.64 16.19
C ARG A 117 -0.38 24.97 16.28
N PRO A 118 -1.09 26.12 16.39
CA PRO A 118 -0.43 27.39 16.60
C PRO A 118 0.42 27.29 17.86
N LYS A 119 1.69 27.70 17.76
CA LYS A 119 2.54 27.87 18.94
C LYS A 119 1.80 28.82 19.87
N LYS A 120 1.43 28.34 21.06
CA LYS A 120 1.01 29.25 22.12
C LYS A 120 2.22 30.14 22.42
N GLU A 121 2.14 31.40 22.03
CA GLU A 121 3.05 32.41 22.51
C GLU A 121 2.94 32.41 24.04
N SER A 122 4.07 32.16 24.70
CA SER A 122 4.16 32.27 26.15
C SER A 122 4.21 33.77 26.51
N PRO A 123 3.53 34.19 27.58
CA PRO A 123 3.48 35.59 28.00
C PRO A 123 4.84 36.14 28.43
#